data_AF-B1BV04-F1
#
_entry.id   AF-B1BV04-F1
#
_cell.length_a   1.000
_cell.length_b   1.000
_cell.length_c   1.000
_cell.angle_alpha   90.00
_cell.angle_beta   90.00
_cell.angle_gamma   90.00
#
_symmetry.space_group_name_H-M   'P 1'
#
loop_
_entity.id
_entity.type
_entity.pdbx_description
1 polymer ?
#
loop_
_entity_poly.entity_id
_entity_poly.type
_entity_poly.pdbx_seq_one_letter_code
_entity_poly.pdbx_strand_id
1 'polypeptide(L)'
;MFISVIIALLGIVPSVFVTGANIVFFGPINGFLISLLGEVIGGWISFKVYRKGINKFAGNIEGKYELIDKIVKSEGRNVGILIFEGRLIPFIPSGLVTLAAAMSKVNSFTFIISTFLGKIPSILLEVLASYGVIMASQKNLKLVIGVLSLILFLLTLKKLKDKTNKK
;
A
#
# COMPACT_ATOMS: atom_id res chain seq x y z
N MET A 1 5.51 10.85 -3.40
CA MET A 1 4.21 11.38 -2.93
C MET A 1 3.17 11.42 -4.05
N PHE A 2 3.35 12.17 -5.15
CA PHE A 2 2.36 12.23 -6.24
C PHE A 2 2.09 10.88 -6.94
N ILE A 3 3.11 10.04 -7.14
CA ILE A 3 2.95 8.69 -7.70
C ILE A 3 2.11 7.80 -6.76
N SER A 4 2.34 7.87 -5.45
CA SER A 4 1.55 7.14 -4.45
C SER A 4 0.08 7.58 -4.46
N VAL A 5 -0.17 8.87 -4.69
CA VAL A 5 -1.52 9.43 -4.86
C VAL A 5 -2.19 8.93 -6.14
N ILE A 6 -1.47 8.89 -7.27
CA ILE A 6 -2.00 8.38 -8.55
C ILE A 6 -2.33 6.88 -8.48
N ILE A 7 -1.47 6.08 -7.84
CA ILE A 7 -1.69 4.64 -7.68
C ILE A 7 -2.87 4.37 -6.74
N ALA A 8 -2.98 5.13 -5.64
CA ALA A 8 -4.14 5.08 -4.76
C ALA A 8 -5.45 5.51 -5.45
N LEU A 9 -5.38 6.50 -6.36
CA LEU A 9 -6.51 6.98 -7.17
C LEU A 9 -7.02 5.93 -8.16
N LEU A 10 -6.13 5.09 -8.70
CA LEU A 10 -6.50 4.03 -9.64
C LEU A 10 -7.24 2.87 -8.96
N GLY A 11 -7.14 2.71 -7.63
CA GLY A 11 -7.91 1.71 -6.86
C GLY A 11 -7.66 0.25 -7.21
N ILE A 12 -6.83 -0.04 -8.22
CA ILE A 12 -6.55 -1.38 -8.77
C ILE A 12 -5.29 -1.97 -8.15
N VAL A 13 -4.37 -1.13 -7.65
CA VAL A 13 -3.11 -1.59 -7.06
C VAL A 13 -3.28 -1.77 -5.55
N PRO A 14 -3.09 -2.98 -5.00
CA PRO A 14 -3.10 -3.20 -3.55
C PRO A 14 -2.12 -2.27 -2.82
N SER A 15 -2.55 -1.70 -1.69
CA SER A 15 -1.76 -0.75 -0.88
C SER A 15 -0.37 -1.28 -0.52
N VAL A 16 -0.27 -2.59 -0.29
CA VAL A 16 0.98 -3.33 -0.04
C VAL A 16 2.08 -2.96 -1.02
N PHE A 17 1.80 -2.79 -2.31
CA PHE A 17 2.85 -2.46 -3.29
C PHE A 17 3.37 -1.03 -3.12
N VAL A 18 2.49 -0.08 -2.81
CA VAL A 18 2.87 1.31 -2.54
C VAL A 18 3.66 1.40 -1.24
N THR A 19 3.22 0.69 -0.21
CA THR A 19 3.91 0.58 1.09
C THR A 19 5.29 -0.06 0.89
N GLY A 20 5.40 -1.16 0.15
CA GLY A 20 6.65 -1.81 -0.21
C GLY A 20 7.61 -0.87 -0.94
N ALA A 21 7.14 -0.12 -1.93
CA ALA A 21 7.94 0.88 -2.61
C ALA A 21 8.46 1.96 -1.63
N ASN A 22 7.59 2.51 -0.79
CA ASN A 22 7.98 3.51 0.21
C ASN A 22 9.06 2.97 1.18
N ILE A 23 8.99 1.71 1.56
CA ILE A 23 10.01 1.06 2.41
C ILE A 23 11.34 0.94 1.68
N VAL A 24 11.33 0.55 0.40
CA VAL A 24 12.57 0.44 -0.41
C VAL A 24 13.27 1.79 -0.52
N PHE A 25 12.53 2.88 -0.74
CA PHE A 25 13.10 4.20 -0.95
C PHE A 25 13.47 4.94 0.34
N PHE A 26 12.64 4.85 1.38
CA PHE A 26 12.76 5.68 2.59
C PHE A 26 13.14 4.88 3.85
N GLY A 27 13.21 3.56 3.76
CA GLY A 27 13.40 2.66 4.89
C GLY A 27 12.08 2.31 5.60
N PRO A 28 12.09 1.35 6.53
CA PRO A 28 10.88 0.80 7.15
C PRO A 28 10.10 1.84 7.98
N ILE A 29 10.78 2.67 8.76
CA ILE A 29 10.15 3.66 9.65
C ILE A 29 9.54 4.81 8.84
N ASN A 30 10.33 5.45 7.98
CA ASN A 30 9.82 6.55 7.16
C ASN A 30 8.83 6.05 6.10
N GLY A 31 9.05 4.86 5.55
CA GLY A 31 8.13 4.19 4.64
C GLY A 31 6.76 3.95 5.27
N PHE A 32 6.72 3.52 6.53
CA PHE A 32 5.48 3.42 7.32
C PHE A 32 4.77 4.77 7.44
N LEU A 33 5.49 5.81 7.90
CA LEU A 33 4.89 7.14 8.12
C LEU A 33 4.35 7.76 6.82
N ILE A 34 5.13 7.69 5.74
CA ILE A 34 4.73 8.21 4.43
C ILE A 34 3.52 7.45 3.89
N SER A 35 3.48 6.13 4.06
CA SER A 35 2.34 5.32 3.61
C SER A 35 1.08 5.63 4.42
N LEU A 36 1.20 5.75 5.75
CA LEU A 36 0.09 6.08 6.64
C LEU A 36 -0.51 7.45 6.31
N LEU A 37 0.33 8.48 6.21
CA LEU A 37 -0.14 9.82 5.87
C LEU A 37 -0.70 9.88 4.45
N GLY A 38 -0.02 9.25 3.49
CA GLY A 38 -0.48 9.20 2.10
C GLY A 38 -1.84 8.55 1.95
N GLU A 39 -2.08 7.45 2.67
CA GLU A 39 -3.34 6.72 2.61
C GLU A 39 -4.49 7.46 3.32
N VAL A 40 -4.21 8.12 4.45
CA VAL A 40 -5.22 8.94 5.15
C VAL A 40 -5.58 10.18 4.34
N ILE A 41 -4.60 10.89 3.79
CA ILE A 41 -4.83 12.07 2.95
C ILE A 41 -5.53 11.67 1.64
N GLY A 42 -5.01 10.66 0.95
CA GLY A 42 -5.59 10.15 -0.30
C GLY A 42 -7.00 9.60 -0.11
N GLY A 43 -7.24 8.87 0.98
CA GLY A 43 -8.55 8.38 1.38
C GLY A 43 -9.53 9.51 1.69
N TRP A 44 -9.09 10.56 2.37
CA TRP A 44 -9.94 11.72 2.67
C TRP A 44 -10.32 12.53 1.42
N ILE A 45 -9.35 12.73 0.51
CA ILE A 45 -9.61 13.38 -0.78
C ILE A 45 -10.62 12.53 -1.57
N SER A 46 -10.39 11.22 -1.68
CA SER A 46 -11.28 10.29 -2.37
C SER A 46 -12.67 10.27 -1.75
N PHE A 47 -12.78 10.28 -0.41
CA PHE A 47 -14.04 10.39 0.32
C PHE A 47 -14.83 11.64 -0.08
N LYS A 48 -14.17 12.81 -0.16
CA LYS A 48 -14.83 14.06 -0.61
C LYS A 48 -15.25 14.00 -2.07
N VAL A 49 -14.39 13.46 -2.94
CA VAL A 49 -14.68 13.34 -4.38
C VAL A 49 -15.87 12.40 -4.60
N TYR A 50 -15.84 11.23 -3.98
CA TYR A 50 -16.94 10.27 -4.04
C TYR A 50 -18.21 10.92 -3.51
N ARG A 51 -18.20 11.53 -2.31
CA ARG A 51 -19.43 12.15 -1.77
C ARG A 51 -20.05 13.21 -2.69
N LYS A 52 -19.25 13.89 -3.51
CA LYS A 52 -19.76 14.83 -4.54
C LYS A 52 -20.27 14.14 -5.81
N GLY A 53 -19.74 12.98 -6.19
CA GLY A 53 -20.05 12.26 -7.44
C GLY A 53 -20.89 10.97 -7.30
N ILE A 54 -21.21 10.54 -6.07
CA ILE A 54 -21.76 9.21 -5.75
C ILE A 54 -23.15 8.92 -6.31
N ASN A 55 -23.94 9.94 -6.70
CA ASN A 55 -25.29 9.72 -7.25
C ASN A 55 -25.30 8.73 -8.45
N LYS A 56 -24.17 8.52 -9.14
CA LYS A 56 -24.06 7.53 -10.24
C LYS A 56 -23.53 6.14 -9.84
N PHE A 57 -22.83 5.99 -8.72
CA PHE A 57 -22.13 4.72 -8.36
C PHE A 57 -22.77 3.98 -7.18
N ALA A 58 -23.68 4.63 -6.44
CA ALA A 58 -24.33 4.06 -5.26
C ALA A 58 -25.02 2.71 -5.50
N GLY A 59 -25.73 2.57 -6.63
CA GLY A 59 -26.53 1.37 -6.91
C GLY A 59 -25.74 0.10 -7.29
N ASN A 60 -24.45 0.18 -7.57
CA ASN A 60 -23.68 -0.95 -8.13
C ASN A 60 -22.92 -1.79 -7.07
N ILE A 61 -22.91 -1.35 -5.81
CA ILE A 61 -22.01 -1.86 -4.77
C ILE A 61 -22.79 -2.32 -3.53
N GLU A 62 -24.00 -1.80 -3.34
CA GLU A 62 -24.95 -2.25 -2.32
C GLU A 62 -25.33 -3.73 -2.56
N GLY A 63 -25.26 -4.56 -1.51
CA GLY A 63 -25.57 -5.99 -1.56
C GLY A 63 -24.42 -6.94 -1.95
N LYS A 64 -23.23 -6.43 -2.31
CA LYS A 64 -22.08 -7.30 -2.67
C LYS A 64 -21.24 -7.76 -1.48
N TYR A 65 -21.19 -6.98 -0.40
CA TYR A 65 -20.37 -7.26 0.77
C TYR A 65 -21.10 -6.81 2.04
N GLU A 66 -21.23 -7.71 3.02
CA GLU A 66 -21.94 -7.44 4.27
C GLU A 66 -21.37 -6.24 5.05
N LEU A 67 -20.04 -6.10 5.07
CA LEU A 67 -19.36 -4.96 5.71
C LEU A 67 -19.72 -3.62 5.05
N ILE A 68 -19.83 -3.60 3.72
CA ILE A 68 -20.16 -2.38 2.96
C ILE A 68 -21.58 -1.95 3.28
N ASP A 69 -22.53 -2.88 3.25
CA ASP A 69 -23.93 -2.59 3.58
C ASP A 69 -24.07 -2.11 5.03
N LYS A 70 -23.34 -2.72 5.98
CA LYS A 70 -23.30 -2.26 7.37
C LYS A 70 -22.77 -0.83 7.49
N ILE A 71 -21.71 -0.47 6.78
CA ILE A 71 -21.15 0.89 6.79
C ILE A 71 -22.15 1.89 6.21
N VAL A 72 -22.78 1.56 5.08
CA VAL A 72 -23.72 2.43 4.38
C VAL A 72 -24.99 2.67 5.22
N LYS A 73 -25.54 1.62 5.83
CA LYS A 73 -26.80 1.67 6.62
C LYS A 73 -26.61 2.17 8.06
N SER A 74 -25.38 2.20 8.56
CA SER A 74 -25.11 2.68 9.92
C SER A 74 -25.11 4.21 9.99
N GLU A 75 -25.36 4.73 11.19
CA GLU A 75 -25.32 6.17 11.47
C GLU A 75 -24.49 6.51 12.72
N GLY A 76 -24.12 7.78 12.84
CA GLY A 76 -23.40 8.30 14.00
C GLY A 76 -22.03 7.64 14.24
N ARG A 77 -21.77 7.28 15.50
CA ARG A 77 -20.46 6.78 15.96
C ARG A 77 -20.17 5.35 15.46
N ASN A 78 -21.22 4.56 15.19
CA ASN A 78 -21.10 3.18 14.74
C ASN A 78 -20.45 3.07 13.36
N VAL A 79 -20.71 4.03 12.46
CA VAL A 79 -20.03 4.07 11.16
C VAL A 79 -18.52 4.19 11.31
N GLY A 80 -18.07 5.01 12.27
CA GLY A 80 -16.65 5.16 12.56
C GLY A 80 -15.99 3.86 13.04
N ILE A 81 -16.70 3.05 13.82
CA ILE A 81 -16.22 1.75 14.28
C ILE A 81 -16.11 0.77 13.11
N LEU A 82 -17.13 0.70 12.26
CA LEU A 82 -17.12 -0.17 11.08
C LEU A 82 -16.04 0.22 10.06
N ILE A 83 -15.80 1.52 9.87
CA ILE A 83 -14.68 2.00 9.05
C ILE A 83 -13.35 1.55 9.66
N PHE A 84 -13.18 1.69 10.97
CA PHE A 84 -11.98 1.25 11.66
C PHE A 84 -11.74 -0.25 11.46
N GLU A 85 -12.75 -1.08 11.71
CA GLU A 85 -12.70 -2.54 11.52
C GLU A 85 -12.34 -2.91 10.07
N GLY A 86 -12.99 -2.25 9.09
CA GLY A 86 -12.69 -2.46 7.67
C GLY A 86 -11.28 -2.06 7.26
N ARG A 87 -10.61 -1.21 8.04
CA ARG A 87 -9.23 -0.74 7.79
C ARG A 87 -8.17 -1.56 8.54
N LEU A 88 -8.55 -2.31 9.57
CA LEU A 88 -7.64 -3.21 10.28
C LEU A 88 -7.10 -4.31 9.37
N ILE A 89 -7.94 -4.80 8.46
CA ILE A 89 -7.63 -5.93 7.59
C ILE A 89 -6.95 -5.39 6.32
N PRO A 90 -5.65 -5.68 6.08
CA PRO A 90 -4.91 -5.13 4.94
C PRO A 90 -5.40 -5.68 3.58
N PHE A 91 -6.17 -6.77 3.58
CA PHE A 91 -6.73 -7.37 2.38
C PHE A 91 -7.98 -6.66 1.86
N ILE A 92 -8.62 -5.82 2.68
CA ILE A 92 -9.80 -5.08 2.25
C ILE A 92 -9.33 -3.90 1.40
N PRO A 93 -9.76 -3.79 0.13
CA PRO A 93 -9.40 -2.67 -0.71
C PRO A 93 -9.83 -1.34 -0.09
N SER A 94 -8.86 -0.47 0.16
CA SER A 94 -9.08 0.85 0.76
C SER A 94 -10.10 1.70 -0.01
N GLY A 95 -10.20 1.54 -1.33
CA GLY A 95 -11.20 2.21 -2.15
C GLY A 95 -12.64 1.83 -1.78
N LEU A 96 -12.90 0.55 -1.47
CA LEU A 96 -14.23 0.06 -1.11
C LEU A 96 -14.71 0.66 0.22
N VAL A 97 -13.86 0.63 1.25
CA VAL A 97 -14.19 1.24 2.56
C VAL A 97 -14.42 2.74 2.43
N THR A 98 -13.60 3.42 1.62
CA THR A 98 -13.74 4.86 1.37
C THR A 98 -15.05 5.19 0.68
N LEU A 99 -15.43 4.39 -0.32
CA LEU A 99 -16.67 4.58 -1.05
C LEU A 99 -17.90 4.29 -0.18
N ALA A 100 -17.90 3.19 0.58
CA ALA A 100 -18.95 2.88 1.55
C ALA A 100 -19.12 3.99 2.59
N ALA A 101 -18.01 4.49 3.12
CA ALA A 101 -18.02 5.61 4.05
C ALA A 101 -18.59 6.87 3.40
N ALA A 102 -18.24 7.16 2.15
CA ALA A 102 -18.72 8.34 1.44
C ALA A 102 -20.24 8.30 1.14
N MET A 103 -20.80 7.10 0.97
CA MET A 103 -22.24 6.84 0.84
C MET A 103 -23.00 6.95 2.17
N SER A 104 -22.35 6.62 3.29
CA SER A 104 -22.94 6.76 4.63
C SER A 104 -23.13 8.23 5.05
N LYS A 105 -23.76 8.47 6.21
CA LYS A 105 -23.88 9.80 6.83
C LYS A 105 -22.67 10.22 7.70
N VAL A 106 -21.54 9.52 7.65
CA VAL A 106 -20.36 9.83 8.48
C VAL A 106 -19.81 11.22 8.20
N ASN A 107 -19.37 11.95 9.22
CA ASN A 107 -18.69 13.22 9.03
C ASN A 107 -17.20 13.00 8.64
N SER A 108 -16.56 14.04 8.08
CA SER A 108 -15.17 13.93 7.60
C SER A 108 -14.17 13.64 8.72
N PHE A 109 -14.41 14.17 9.92
CA PHE A 109 -13.48 14.04 11.05
C PHE A 109 -13.46 12.59 11.58
N THR A 110 -14.64 12.00 11.80
CA THR A 110 -14.81 10.60 12.17
C THR A 110 -14.20 9.69 11.11
N PHE A 111 -14.39 9.98 9.82
CA PHE A 111 -13.73 9.22 8.75
C PHE A 111 -12.20 9.25 8.85
N ILE A 112 -11.61 10.44 9.05
CA ILE A 112 -10.16 10.61 9.16
C ILE A 112 -9.62 9.85 10.36
N ILE A 113 -10.20 10.04 11.55
CA ILE A 113 -9.74 9.41 12.79
C ILE A 113 -9.87 7.88 12.71
N SER A 114 -11.02 7.37 12.27
CA SER A 114 -11.23 5.94 12.09
C SER A 114 -10.27 5.34 11.07
N THR A 115 -10.03 6.04 9.96
CA THR A 115 -9.08 5.58 8.93
C THR A 115 -7.66 5.60 9.44
N PHE A 116 -7.23 6.67 10.11
CA PHE A 116 -5.88 6.81 10.67
C PHE A 116 -5.59 5.70 11.68
N LEU A 117 -6.46 5.53 12.68
CA LEU A 117 -6.29 4.50 13.70
C LEU A 117 -6.37 3.09 13.12
N GLY A 118 -7.30 2.83 12.20
CA GLY A 118 -7.46 1.52 11.58
C GLY A 118 -6.29 1.14 10.68
N LYS A 119 -5.65 2.14 10.04
CA LYS A 119 -4.53 1.89 9.13
C LYS A 119 -3.18 1.70 9.81
N ILE A 120 -2.99 2.18 11.03
CA ILE A 120 -1.75 1.90 11.79
C ILE A 120 -1.43 0.39 11.83
N PRO A 121 -2.32 -0.49 12.32
CA PRO A 121 -2.03 -1.93 12.37
C PRO A 121 -1.96 -2.57 10.98
N SER A 122 -2.83 -2.16 10.04
CA SER A 122 -2.78 -2.67 8.66
C SER A 122 -1.45 -2.37 8.00
N ILE A 123 -0.98 -1.11 8.01
CA ILE A 123 0.28 -0.72 7.37
C ILE A 123 1.47 -1.33 8.10
N LEU A 124 1.40 -1.52 9.42
CA LEU A 124 2.45 -2.25 10.13
C LEU A 124 2.59 -3.67 9.61
N LEU A 125 1.48 -4.39 9.40
CA LEU A 125 1.50 -5.72 8.77
C LEU A 125 2.03 -5.68 7.34
N GLU A 126 1.61 -4.69 6.54
CA GLU A 126 2.12 -4.50 5.18
C GLU A 126 3.64 -4.25 5.17
N VAL A 127 4.15 -3.46 6.13
CA VAL A 127 5.58 -3.17 6.29
C VAL A 127 6.35 -4.41 6.68
N LEU A 128 5.87 -5.18 7.66
CA LEU A 128 6.52 -6.42 8.09
C LEU A 128 6.57 -7.43 6.94
N ALA A 129 5.45 -7.62 6.23
CA ALA A 129 5.38 -8.52 5.08
C ALA A 129 6.32 -8.08 3.96
N SER A 130 6.26 -6.80 3.57
CA SER A 130 7.10 -6.24 2.50
C SER A 130 8.58 -6.28 2.85
N TYR A 131 8.94 -5.90 4.09
CA TYR A 131 10.32 -5.91 4.55
C TYR A 131 10.90 -7.33 4.56
N GLY A 132 10.13 -8.33 5.01
CA GLY A 132 10.53 -9.73 4.95
C GLY A 132 10.82 -10.21 3.53
N VAL A 133 9.93 -9.90 2.57
CA VAL A 133 10.11 -10.23 1.16
C VAL A 133 11.33 -9.52 0.56
N ILE A 134 11.51 -8.24 0.86
CA ILE A 134 12.64 -7.44 0.37
C ILE A 134 13.95 -8.01 0.90
N MET A 135 14.03 -8.35 2.19
CA MET A 135 15.25 -8.87 2.80
C MET A 135 15.60 -10.26 2.29
N ALA A 136 14.60 -11.13 2.08
CA ALA A 136 14.78 -12.42 1.42
C ALA A 136 15.27 -12.26 -0.03
N SER A 137 14.69 -11.34 -0.78
CA SER A 137 15.07 -11.06 -2.17
C SER A 137 16.46 -10.43 -2.29
N GLN A 138 16.83 -9.52 -1.37
CA GLN A 138 18.17 -8.93 -1.34
C GLN A 138 19.27 -9.96 -1.05
N LYS A 139 19.00 -10.97 -0.22
CA LYS A 139 19.96 -12.06 0.02
C LYS A 139 20.27 -12.82 -1.28
N ASN A 140 19.24 -13.10 -2.08
CA ASN A 140 19.38 -13.77 -3.38
C ASN A 140 20.04 -12.86 -4.43
N LEU A 141 19.68 -11.57 -4.46
CA LEU A 141 20.26 -10.61 -5.41
C LEU A 141 21.75 -10.33 -5.12
N LYS A 142 22.13 -10.20 -3.85
CA LYS A 142 23.54 -10.05 -3.44
C LYS A 142 24.38 -11.27 -3.81
N LEU A 143 23.82 -12.48 -3.69
CA LEU A 143 24.47 -13.71 -4.15
C LEU A 143 24.66 -13.73 -5.67
N VAL A 144 23.63 -13.39 -6.44
CA VAL A 144 23.71 -13.35 -7.92
C VAL A 144 24.74 -12.31 -8.39
N ILE A 145 24.74 -11.12 -7.82
CA ILE A 145 25.73 -10.07 -8.13
C ILE A 145 27.13 -10.51 -7.74
N GLY A 146 27.30 -11.16 -6.58
CA GLY A 146 28.58 -11.72 -6.12
C GLY A 146 29.13 -12.77 -7.08
N VAL A 147 28.29 -13.70 -7.53
CA VAL A 147 28.66 -14.73 -8.52
C VAL A 147 29.02 -14.11 -9.86
N LEU A 148 28.24 -13.14 -10.36
CA LEU A 148 28.55 -12.43 -11.60
C LEU A 148 29.89 -11.69 -11.52
N SER A 149 30.14 -11.00 -10.40
CA SER A 149 31.40 -10.29 -10.15
C SER A 149 32.60 -11.25 -10.15
N LEU A 150 32.46 -12.40 -9.50
CA LEU A 150 33.50 -13.43 -9.46
C LEU A 150 33.79 -14.02 -10.86
N ILE A 151 32.75 -14.28 -11.65
CA ILE A 151 32.90 -14.76 -13.04
C ILE A 151 33.64 -13.72 -13.90
N LEU A 152 33.26 -12.45 -13.81
CA LEU A 152 33.93 -11.36 -14.54
C LEU A 152 35.39 -11.21 -14.12
N PHE A 153 35.68 -11.33 -12.83
CA PHE A 153 37.04 -11.29 -12.30
C PHE A 153 37.90 -12.44 -12.86
N LEU A 154 37.39 -13.67 -12.83
CA LEU A 154 38.09 -14.84 -13.37
C LEU A 154 38.32 -14.75 -14.88
N LEU A 155 37.35 -14.24 -15.65
CA LEU A 155 37.50 -14.00 -17.09
C LEU A 155 38.56 -12.93 -17.39
N THR A 156 38.66 -11.90 -16.55
CA THR A 156 39.69 -10.86 -16.68
C THR A 156 41.08 -11.43 -16.40
N LEU A 157 41.23 -12.24 -15.34
CA LEU A 157 42.48 -12.94 -15.04
C LEU A 157 42.89 -13.91 -16.15
N LYS A 158 41.94 -14.64 -16.72
CA LYS A 158 42.21 -15.57 -17.83
C LYS A 158 42.66 -14.82 -19.09
N LYS A 159 42.01 -13.71 -19.45
CA LYS A 159 42.44 -12.83 -20.55
C LYS A 159 43.84 -12.23 -20.33
N LEU A 160 44.18 -11.87 -19.10
CA LEU A 160 45.53 -11.37 -18.77
C LEU A 160 46.57 -12.48 -18.89
N LYS A 161 46.27 -13.69 -18.40
CA LYS A 161 47.17 -14.86 -18.49
C LYS A 161 47.38 -15.32 -19.95
N ASP A 162 46.32 -15.32 -20.77
CA ASP A 162 46.40 -15.68 -22.20
C ASP A 162 47.18 -14.64 -23.02
N LYS A 163 47.20 -13.37 -22.59
CA LYS A 163 48.05 -12.32 -23.18
C LYS A 163 49.53 -12.50 -22.81
N THR A 164 49.83 -12.95 -21.60
CA THR A 164 51.21 -13.18 -21.14
C THR A 164 51.83 -14.45 -21.76
N ASN A 165 51.05 -15.51 -22.01
CA ASN A 165 51.54 -16.74 -22.64
C ASN A 165 51.71 -16.67 -24.18
N LYS A 166 51.27 -15.58 -24.82
CA LYS A 166 51.43 -15.35 -26.28
C LYS A 166 52.63 -14.45 -26.64
N LYS A 167 53.40 -14.01 -25.66
CA LYS A 167 54.70 -13.35 -25.81
C LYS A 167 55.81 -14.35 -25.54
#